data_AF-A0A7Y6N1G5-F1
#
_entry.id   AF-A0A7Y6N1G5-F1
#
_cell.length_a   1.000
_cell.length_b   1.000
_cell.length_c   1.000
_cell.angle_alpha   90.00
_cell.angle_beta   90.00
_cell.angle_gamma   90.00
#
_symmetry.space_group_name_H-M   'P 1'
#
loop_
_entity.id
_entity.type
_entity.pdbx_description
1 polymer ?
#
loop_
_entity_poly.entity_id
_entity_poly.type
_entity_poly.pdbx_seq_one_letter_code
_entity_poly.pdbx_strand_id
1 'polypeptide(L)'
;MIRLWKRLWRRLLGAGRGGKPPVAIEQFVVEGIAQELNLRGEARRLAEAGSSVMLGSGVEASIIARVDKGRHVRIEDAARRAIYLGEQFASYDVTPLVEDALQSETTFAVKADVLLDQARPALNLLSDRASRAEADLQSFRDTHGITWAAKYPNGGQKALHCVLVLVLVTVEAVLNSSFFATGLDTGLIGGFLQAAALALLNVGVAFVFGRTLIRNVFHRKAGRKLVGIASLVAALLSMLCVSFAIAHLRGALIADLPSPEKAALVALLQTPFGLDDIQSWGLVCVSLFFASFALFEGLRMDDRYPGYGKLDRDFLTAKIAYETRLSAVRRKIEEIKRGVTDALDKAASEAKANVLSQDVNVEERKLAQHQLDVAMAEATQCKEALLRLFQAELHMHWKGIAALPDFPPLPEFKDIPLPDFRIAECQATCAVQHARVEELLAAQPAIKAGIQKAFVKKSDGLRPIDEQFRASVTAARATAVEAAA
;
A
#
# COMPACT_ATOMS: atom_id res chain seq x y z
N MET A 1 16.15 -16.77 33.41
CA MET A 1 14.86 -16.91 32.66
C MET A 1 13.61 -16.72 33.53
N ILE A 2 13.54 -17.26 34.76
CA ILE A 2 12.35 -17.17 35.65
C ILE A 2 11.94 -15.73 36.05
N ARG A 3 12.88 -14.79 36.13
CA ARG A 3 12.59 -13.37 36.48
C ARG A 3 11.99 -12.55 35.35
N LEU A 4 12.23 -12.92 34.08
CA LEU A 4 11.60 -12.27 32.92
C LEU A 4 10.15 -12.71 32.76
N TRP A 5 9.87 -13.99 33.01
CA TRP A 5 8.50 -14.54 33.06
C TRP A 5 7.62 -13.88 34.12
N LYS A 6 8.13 -13.69 35.35
CA LYS A 6 7.40 -12.96 36.41
C LYS A 6 7.13 -11.48 36.09
N ARG A 7 7.94 -10.84 35.24
CA ARG A 7 7.75 -9.45 34.81
C ARG A 7 6.77 -9.33 33.64
N LEU A 8 6.73 -10.32 32.75
CA LEU A 8 5.73 -10.40 31.68
C LEU A 8 4.32 -10.62 32.26
N TRP A 9 4.22 -11.51 33.26
CA TRP A 9 2.96 -11.84 33.94
C TRP A 9 2.37 -10.63 34.70
N ARG A 10 3.22 -9.80 35.33
CA ARG A 10 2.78 -8.55 35.97
C ARG A 10 2.36 -7.45 35.00
N ARG A 11 2.90 -7.44 33.77
CA ARG A 11 2.53 -6.44 32.74
C ARG A 11 1.23 -6.81 32.04
N LEU A 12 0.94 -8.11 31.87
CA LEU A 12 -0.33 -8.58 31.28
C LEU A 12 -1.52 -8.44 32.25
N LEU A 13 -1.30 -8.61 33.56
CA LEU A 13 -2.32 -8.37 34.60
C LEU A 13 -2.61 -6.88 34.89
N GLY A 14 -1.92 -5.95 34.22
CA GLY A 14 -1.99 -4.51 34.52
C GLY A 14 -3.00 -3.70 33.70
N ALA A 15 -3.72 -4.29 32.75
CA ALA A 15 -4.65 -3.60 31.87
C ALA A 15 -6.11 -3.96 32.20
N GLY A 16 -6.59 -3.46 33.34
CA GLY A 16 -7.96 -3.65 33.80
C GLY A 16 -8.31 -2.66 34.91
N ARG A 17 -8.12 -1.36 34.66
CA ARG A 17 -8.62 -0.30 35.56
C ARG A 17 -10.12 -0.21 35.40
N GLY A 18 -10.86 -0.83 36.33
CA GLY A 18 -12.32 -0.71 36.39
C GLY A 18 -12.98 -1.84 37.15
N GLY A 19 -12.63 -2.04 38.41
CA GLY A 19 -13.30 -3.00 39.28
C GLY A 19 -13.34 -2.47 40.70
N LYS A 20 -14.53 -2.49 41.32
CA LYS A 20 -14.82 -2.10 42.70
C LYS A 20 -13.77 -2.66 43.70
N PRO A 21 -13.57 -2.02 44.87
CA PRO A 21 -12.64 -2.54 45.88
C PRO A 21 -12.92 -4.02 46.16
N PRO A 22 -11.88 -4.83 46.46
CA PRO A 22 -12.07 -6.24 46.77
C PRO A 22 -13.09 -6.34 47.91
N VAL A 23 -14.14 -7.13 47.68
CA VAL A 23 -15.08 -7.54 48.73
C VAL A 23 -14.22 -8.04 49.88
N ALA A 24 -14.41 -7.48 51.08
CA ALA A 24 -13.64 -7.84 52.26
C ALA A 24 -13.73 -9.37 52.39
N ILE A 25 -12.60 -10.06 52.22
CA ILE A 25 -12.53 -11.50 52.34
C ILE A 25 -12.94 -11.80 53.78
N GLU A 26 -14.16 -12.30 54.01
CA GLU A 26 -14.57 -12.75 55.33
C GLU A 26 -13.61 -13.87 55.73
N GLN A 27 -12.71 -13.58 56.67
CA GLN A 27 -11.76 -14.53 57.20
C GLN A 27 -12.41 -15.29 58.36
N PHE A 28 -12.28 -16.60 58.36
CA PHE A 28 -12.75 -17.47 59.43
C PHE A 28 -11.82 -17.37 60.65
N VAL A 29 -11.80 -16.21 61.31
CA VAL A 29 -10.98 -15.97 62.50
C VAL A 29 -11.80 -16.29 63.75
N VAL A 30 -11.50 -17.43 64.38
CA VAL A 30 -12.23 -17.94 65.55
C VAL A 30 -12.35 -16.89 66.67
N GLU A 31 -11.25 -16.27 67.09
CA GLU A 31 -11.29 -15.28 68.19
C GLU A 31 -12.09 -14.03 67.81
N GLY A 32 -12.00 -13.59 66.55
CA GLY A 32 -12.76 -12.43 66.06
C GLY A 32 -14.27 -12.69 66.06
N ILE A 33 -14.68 -13.87 65.59
CA ILE A 33 -16.09 -14.27 65.57
C ILE A 33 -16.60 -14.54 67.00
N ALA A 34 -15.77 -15.10 67.88
CA ALA A 34 -16.13 -15.33 69.27
C ALA A 34 -16.38 -14.02 70.04
N GLN A 35 -15.60 -12.97 69.74
CA GLN A 35 -15.82 -11.62 70.28
C GLN A 35 -17.06 -10.96 69.67
N GLU A 36 -17.25 -11.05 68.35
CA GLU A 36 -18.43 -10.52 67.63
C GLU A 36 -19.74 -11.05 68.24
N LEU A 37 -19.80 -12.35 68.54
CA LEU A 37 -20.97 -13.01 69.11
C LEU A 37 -21.00 -12.99 70.65
N ASN A 38 -20.02 -12.38 71.31
CA ASN A 38 -19.86 -12.38 72.77
C ASN A 38 -19.99 -13.77 73.41
N LEU A 39 -19.38 -14.80 72.79
CA LEU A 39 -19.61 -16.20 73.16
C LEU A 39 -19.25 -16.51 74.61
N ARG A 40 -18.15 -15.96 75.14
CA ARG A 40 -17.72 -16.18 76.53
C ARG A 40 -18.67 -15.51 77.54
N GLY A 41 -19.16 -14.31 77.23
CA GLY A 41 -20.11 -13.60 78.09
C GLY A 41 -21.47 -14.30 78.12
N GLU A 42 -21.91 -14.77 76.96
CA GLU A 42 -23.16 -15.50 76.81
C GLU A 42 -23.11 -16.90 77.46
N ALA A 43 -22.00 -17.62 77.31
CA ALA A 43 -21.77 -18.89 78.00
C ALA A 43 -21.86 -18.73 79.54
N ARG A 44 -21.23 -17.70 80.11
CA ARG A 44 -21.30 -17.42 81.56
C ARG A 44 -22.71 -17.07 82.03
N ARG A 45 -23.43 -16.24 81.27
CA ARG A 45 -24.83 -15.87 81.55
C ARG A 45 -25.71 -17.11 81.65
N LEU A 46 -25.56 -18.04 80.71
CA LEU A 46 -26.33 -19.29 80.68
C LEU A 46 -25.92 -20.26 81.79
N ALA A 47 -24.62 -20.32 82.12
CA ALA A 47 -24.09 -21.14 83.20
C ALA A 47 -24.60 -20.74 84.59
N GLU A 48 -24.76 -19.43 84.83
CA GLU A 48 -25.30 -18.87 86.08
C GLU A 48 -26.82 -19.00 86.18
N ALA A 49 -27.54 -18.93 85.06
CA ALA A 49 -28.98 -19.09 85.00
C ALA A 49 -29.45 -20.55 85.18
N GLY A 50 -28.54 -21.53 85.14
CA GLY A 50 -28.85 -22.96 85.35
C GLY A 50 -29.81 -23.57 84.32
N SER A 51 -30.02 -22.90 83.19
CA SER A 51 -30.97 -23.29 82.13
C SER A 51 -30.20 -23.62 80.86
N SER A 52 -30.20 -24.89 80.46
CA SER A 52 -29.24 -25.41 79.47
C SER A 52 -29.82 -25.62 78.06
N VAL A 53 -31.07 -26.05 77.91
CA VAL A 53 -31.47 -26.67 76.62
C VAL A 53 -31.98 -25.66 75.57
N MET A 54 -32.91 -24.77 75.93
CA MET A 54 -33.57 -23.90 74.95
C MET A 54 -32.77 -22.62 74.62
N LEU A 55 -31.97 -22.14 75.57
CA LEU A 55 -31.15 -20.92 75.39
C LEU A 55 -29.79 -21.20 74.73
N GLY A 56 -29.19 -22.37 74.98
CA GLY A 56 -27.95 -22.81 74.31
C GLY A 56 -28.14 -23.01 72.80
N SER A 57 -29.30 -23.54 72.39
CA SER A 57 -29.66 -23.72 70.97
C SER A 57 -29.65 -22.41 70.16
N GLY A 58 -30.01 -21.27 70.78
CA GLY A 58 -30.00 -19.96 70.12
C GLY A 58 -28.61 -19.42 69.81
N VAL A 59 -27.64 -19.66 70.70
CA VAL A 59 -26.25 -19.23 70.55
C VAL A 59 -25.53 -20.12 69.54
N GLU A 60 -25.74 -21.44 69.63
CA GLU A 60 -25.22 -22.40 68.64
C GLU A 60 -25.77 -22.11 67.23
N ALA A 61 -27.07 -21.82 67.12
CA ALA A 61 -27.68 -21.38 65.87
C ALA A 61 -27.08 -20.06 65.35
N SER A 62 -26.71 -19.13 66.24
CA SER A 62 -26.08 -17.86 65.87
C SER A 62 -24.64 -18.05 65.38
N ILE A 63 -23.86 -18.95 66.00
CA ILE A 63 -22.53 -19.36 65.53
C ILE A 63 -22.64 -19.93 64.12
N ILE A 64 -23.56 -20.89 63.93
CA ILE A 64 -23.75 -21.54 62.64
C ILE A 64 -24.19 -20.52 61.60
N ALA A 65 -25.19 -19.68 61.88
CA ALA A 65 -25.67 -18.68 60.94
C ALA A 65 -24.56 -17.70 60.51
N ARG A 66 -23.67 -17.30 61.44
CA ARG A 66 -22.57 -16.40 61.15
C ARG A 66 -21.48 -17.03 60.29
N VAL A 67 -21.07 -18.26 60.60
CA VAL A 67 -20.07 -18.99 59.80
C VAL A 67 -20.66 -19.39 58.45
N ASP A 68 -21.93 -19.79 58.42
CA ASP A 68 -22.66 -20.13 57.21
C ASP A 68 -22.83 -18.91 56.28
N LYS A 69 -23.01 -17.70 56.83
CA LYS A 69 -22.98 -16.45 56.05
C LYS A 69 -21.64 -16.24 55.34
N GLY A 70 -20.52 -16.46 56.04
CA GLY A 70 -19.18 -16.36 55.42
C GLY A 70 -18.94 -17.43 54.36
N ARG A 71 -19.43 -18.65 54.63
CA ARG A 71 -19.44 -19.76 53.66
C ARG A 71 -20.21 -19.40 52.39
N HIS A 72 -21.41 -18.82 52.52
CA HIS A 72 -22.21 -18.34 51.38
C HIS A 72 -21.45 -17.30 50.55
N VAL A 73 -20.77 -16.33 51.19
CA VAL A 73 -19.98 -15.31 50.48
C VAL A 73 -18.86 -15.97 49.65
N ARG A 74 -18.14 -16.94 50.23
CA ARG A 74 -17.07 -17.67 49.50
C ARG A 74 -17.62 -18.46 48.31
N ILE A 75 -18.79 -19.08 48.46
CA ILE A 75 -19.48 -19.80 47.38
C ILE A 75 -19.88 -18.82 46.26
N GLU A 76 -20.43 -17.65 46.61
CA GLU A 76 -20.83 -16.63 45.65
C GLU A 76 -19.62 -16.05 44.89
N ASP A 77 -18.51 -15.79 45.58
CA ASP A 77 -17.26 -15.34 44.97
C ASP A 77 -16.67 -16.38 44.02
N ALA A 78 -16.67 -17.65 44.43
CA ALA A 78 -16.23 -18.76 43.58
C ALA A 78 -17.12 -18.90 42.34
N ALA A 79 -18.44 -18.76 42.47
CA ALA A 79 -19.38 -18.78 41.35
C ALA A 79 -19.12 -17.62 40.37
N ARG A 80 -18.93 -16.40 40.87
CA ARG A 80 -18.53 -15.24 40.04
C ARG A 80 -17.22 -15.50 39.30
N ARG A 81 -16.22 -16.08 40.00
CA ARG A 81 -14.93 -16.40 39.41
C ARG A 81 -15.05 -17.46 38.31
N ALA A 82 -15.88 -18.49 38.50
CA ALA A 82 -16.14 -19.52 37.50
C ALA A 82 -16.77 -18.94 36.22
N ILE A 83 -17.72 -18.00 36.35
CA ILE A 83 -18.34 -17.30 35.21
C ILE A 83 -17.30 -16.48 34.45
N TYR A 84 -16.51 -15.65 35.16
CA TYR A 84 -15.46 -14.83 34.55
C TYR A 84 -14.44 -15.69 33.79
N LEU A 85 -13.98 -16.78 34.40
CA LEU A 85 -13.08 -17.72 33.74
C LEU A 85 -13.74 -18.38 32.52
N GLY A 86 -15.06 -18.55 32.52
CA GLY A 86 -15.84 -19.09 31.40
C GLY A 86 -15.85 -18.16 30.20
N GLU A 87 -16.15 -16.89 30.43
CA GLU A 87 -16.14 -15.85 29.40
C GLU A 87 -14.74 -15.69 28.79
N GLN A 88 -13.70 -15.67 29.63
CA GLN A 88 -12.32 -15.63 29.15
C GLN A 88 -11.97 -16.86 28.32
N PHE A 89 -12.32 -18.06 28.78
CA PHE A 89 -12.05 -19.30 28.04
C PHE A 89 -12.71 -19.32 26.65
N ALA A 90 -13.96 -18.86 26.56
CA ALA A 90 -14.69 -18.76 25.29
C ALA A 90 -14.04 -17.74 24.33
N SER A 91 -13.50 -16.64 24.85
CA SER A 91 -12.81 -15.63 24.02
C SER A 91 -11.51 -16.13 23.37
N TYR A 92 -10.92 -17.21 23.91
CA TYR A 92 -9.72 -17.85 23.37
C TYR A 92 -10.03 -19.00 22.40
N ASP A 93 -11.28 -19.16 21.96
CA ASP A 93 -11.63 -20.15 20.94
C ASP A 93 -10.84 -19.88 19.63
N VAL A 94 -10.02 -20.85 19.22
CA VAL A 94 -9.19 -20.75 18.01
C VAL A 94 -9.86 -21.36 16.79
N THR A 95 -11.01 -22.01 16.94
CA THR A 95 -11.77 -22.64 15.85
C THR A 95 -11.92 -21.75 14.62
N PRO A 96 -12.51 -20.54 14.70
CA PRO A 96 -12.70 -19.69 13.52
C PRO A 96 -11.37 -19.23 12.92
N LEU A 97 -10.37 -18.96 13.77
CA LEU A 97 -9.06 -18.49 13.34
C LEU A 97 -8.30 -19.57 12.56
N VAL A 98 -8.35 -20.82 13.03
CA VAL A 98 -7.74 -21.97 12.36
C VAL A 98 -8.46 -22.28 11.05
N GLU A 99 -9.79 -22.29 11.04
CA GLU A 99 -10.58 -22.57 9.84
C GLU A 99 -10.33 -21.54 8.72
N ASP A 100 -10.32 -20.25 9.07
CA ASP A 100 -9.96 -19.19 8.12
C ASP A 100 -8.52 -19.33 7.62
N ALA A 101 -7.58 -19.69 8.50
CA ALA A 101 -6.18 -19.87 8.14
C ALA A 101 -5.96 -21.04 7.17
N LEU A 102 -6.67 -22.16 7.37
CA LEU A 102 -6.63 -23.32 6.46
C LEU A 102 -7.17 -22.97 5.07
N GLN A 103 -8.09 -22.01 4.96
CA GLN A 103 -8.64 -21.52 3.69
C GLN A 103 -7.78 -20.44 3.01
N SER A 104 -6.56 -20.17 3.50
CA SER A 104 -5.70 -19.12 2.95
C SER A 104 -5.34 -19.33 1.47
N GLU A 105 -5.10 -20.57 1.03
CA GLU A 105 -4.83 -20.87 -0.38
C GLU A 105 -6.02 -20.50 -1.27
N THR A 106 -7.23 -20.94 -0.90
CA THR A 106 -8.48 -20.59 -1.59
C THR A 106 -8.70 -19.09 -1.59
N THR A 107 -8.48 -18.43 -0.46
CA THR A 107 -8.63 -16.98 -0.29
C THR A 107 -7.70 -16.22 -1.24
N PHE A 108 -6.45 -16.65 -1.36
CA PHE A 108 -5.51 -16.09 -2.34
C PHE A 108 -6.03 -16.28 -3.77
N ALA A 109 -6.42 -17.50 -4.14
CA ALA A 109 -6.88 -17.82 -5.48
C ALA A 109 -8.08 -16.97 -5.90
N VAL A 110 -9.11 -16.87 -5.05
CA VAL A 110 -10.31 -16.07 -5.30
C VAL A 110 -9.98 -14.58 -5.43
N LYS A 111 -9.17 -14.02 -4.51
CA LYS A 111 -8.78 -12.60 -4.58
C LYS A 111 -7.95 -12.30 -5.84
N ALA A 112 -7.06 -13.20 -6.22
CA ALA A 112 -6.27 -13.06 -7.44
C ALA A 112 -7.15 -13.14 -8.69
N ASP A 113 -8.13 -14.04 -8.73
CA ASP A 113 -9.06 -14.17 -9.85
C ASP A 113 -9.95 -12.94 -10.02
N VAL A 114 -10.53 -12.43 -8.94
CA VAL A 114 -11.31 -11.18 -8.98
C VAL A 114 -10.48 -10.02 -9.53
N LEU A 115 -9.23 -9.88 -9.08
CA LEU A 115 -8.33 -8.84 -9.58
C LEU A 115 -8.02 -9.01 -11.08
N LEU A 116 -7.77 -10.25 -11.51
CA LEU A 116 -7.46 -10.57 -12.89
C LEU A 116 -8.65 -10.31 -13.82
N ASP A 117 -9.85 -10.72 -13.42
CA ASP A 117 -11.07 -10.52 -14.19
C ASP A 117 -11.40 -9.05 -14.37
N GLN A 118 -11.19 -8.24 -13.32
CA GLN A 118 -11.32 -6.78 -13.41
C GLN A 118 -10.24 -6.13 -14.30
N ALA A 119 -9.02 -6.68 -14.30
CA ALA A 119 -7.91 -6.13 -15.07
C ALA A 119 -7.91 -6.55 -16.55
N ARG A 120 -8.50 -7.70 -16.88
CA ARG A 120 -8.44 -8.33 -18.21
C ARG A 120 -8.93 -7.41 -19.34
N PRO A 121 -10.09 -6.73 -19.25
CA PRO A 121 -10.59 -5.93 -20.36
C PRO A 121 -9.64 -4.77 -20.71
N ALA A 122 -9.10 -4.11 -19.69
CA ALA A 122 -8.15 -3.02 -19.86
C ALA A 122 -6.81 -3.52 -20.44
N LEU A 123 -6.30 -4.66 -19.98
CA LEU A 123 -5.09 -5.26 -20.51
C LEU A 123 -5.25 -5.68 -21.97
N ASN A 124 -6.38 -6.31 -22.32
CA ASN A 124 -6.67 -6.71 -23.70
C ASN A 124 -6.77 -5.50 -24.62
N LEU A 125 -7.49 -4.44 -24.21
CA LEU A 125 -7.60 -3.21 -24.99
C LEU A 125 -6.24 -2.55 -25.24
N LEU A 126 -5.38 -2.48 -24.22
CA LEU A 126 -4.03 -1.91 -24.35
C LEU A 126 -3.13 -2.80 -25.20
N SER A 127 -3.24 -4.13 -25.06
CA SER A 127 -2.54 -5.11 -25.88
C SER A 127 -2.92 -4.99 -27.35
N ASP A 128 -4.22 -4.90 -27.66
CA ASP A 128 -4.73 -4.72 -29.01
C ASP A 128 -4.25 -3.40 -29.63
N ARG A 129 -4.25 -2.31 -28.85
CA ARG A 129 -3.75 -1.01 -29.31
C ARG A 129 -2.26 -1.06 -29.64
N ALA A 130 -1.46 -1.66 -28.76
CA ALA A 130 -0.03 -1.80 -28.97
C ALA A 130 0.28 -2.72 -30.15
N SER A 131 -0.42 -3.84 -30.29
CA SER A 131 -0.29 -4.78 -31.40
C SER A 131 -0.67 -4.15 -32.75
N ARG A 132 -1.76 -3.37 -32.78
CA ARG A 132 -2.16 -2.61 -33.99
C ARG A 132 -1.12 -1.56 -34.35
N ALA A 133 -0.63 -0.79 -33.38
CA ALA A 133 0.40 0.22 -33.62
C ALA A 133 1.72 -0.41 -34.11
N GLU A 134 2.08 -1.59 -33.60
CA GLU A 134 3.24 -2.36 -34.09
C GLU A 134 3.04 -2.84 -35.53
N ALA A 135 1.86 -3.40 -35.84
CA ALA A 135 1.52 -3.84 -37.19
C ALA A 135 1.50 -2.68 -38.18
N ASP A 136 0.95 -1.52 -37.80
CA ASP A 136 0.96 -0.31 -38.61
C ASP A 136 2.39 0.20 -38.85
N LEU A 137 3.24 0.19 -37.82
CA LEU A 137 4.66 0.56 -37.93
C LEU A 137 5.42 -0.39 -38.85
N GLN A 138 5.21 -1.70 -38.70
CA GLN A 138 5.88 -2.72 -39.51
C GLN A 138 5.41 -2.67 -40.97
N SER A 139 4.10 -2.57 -41.20
CA SER A 139 3.52 -2.37 -42.53
C SER A 139 4.07 -1.12 -43.21
N PHE A 140 4.20 -0.01 -42.46
CA PHE A 140 4.82 1.21 -42.97
C PHE A 140 6.29 0.99 -43.35
N ARG A 141 7.07 0.31 -42.51
CA ARG A 141 8.48 -0.03 -42.80
C ARG A 141 8.61 -0.89 -44.04
N ASP A 142 7.81 -1.92 -44.18
CA ASP A 142 7.86 -2.85 -45.30
C ASP A 142 7.44 -2.16 -46.61
N THR A 143 6.34 -1.40 -46.57
CA THR A 143 5.87 -0.61 -47.72
C THR A 143 6.93 0.41 -48.18
N HIS A 144 7.71 0.97 -47.25
CA HIS A 144 8.64 2.06 -47.53
C HIS A 144 10.11 1.63 -47.61
N GLY A 145 10.42 0.37 -47.31
CA GLY A 145 11.78 -0.18 -47.32
C GLY A 145 12.67 0.33 -46.19
N ILE A 146 12.09 0.64 -45.02
CA ILE A 146 12.81 1.25 -43.89
C ILE A 146 13.40 0.14 -43.00
N THR A 147 14.72 0.00 -43.03
CA THR A 147 15.45 -1.00 -42.24
C THR A 147 16.06 -0.43 -40.95
N TRP A 148 16.20 0.90 -40.85
CA TRP A 148 16.76 1.57 -39.68
C TRP A 148 15.69 1.86 -38.61
N ALA A 149 16.13 2.07 -37.36
CA ALA A 149 15.27 2.54 -36.28
C ALA A 149 14.98 4.04 -36.39
N ALA A 150 13.79 4.46 -35.98
CA ALA A 150 13.39 5.87 -36.01
C ALA A 150 14.33 6.73 -35.17
N LYS A 151 14.69 7.90 -35.70
CA LYS A 151 15.58 8.86 -35.06
C LYS A 151 14.91 10.22 -35.03
N TYR A 152 14.48 10.65 -33.85
CA TYR A 152 13.90 11.97 -33.66
C TYR A 152 14.27 12.49 -32.27
N PRO A 153 14.38 13.82 -32.09
CA PRO A 153 14.68 14.40 -30.81
C PRO A 153 13.55 14.15 -29.81
N ASN A 154 13.91 13.94 -28.54
CA ASN A 154 12.95 13.91 -27.45
C ASN A 154 12.35 15.32 -27.20
N GLY A 155 11.39 15.44 -26.28
CA GLY A 155 10.71 16.72 -26.01
C GLY A 155 11.67 17.86 -25.65
N GLY A 156 12.66 17.60 -24.79
CA GLY A 156 13.67 18.59 -24.40
C GLY A 156 14.59 19.00 -25.55
N GLN A 157 15.03 18.05 -26.38
CA GLN A 157 15.84 18.33 -27.56
C GLN A 157 15.06 19.13 -28.61
N LYS A 158 13.76 18.87 -28.80
CA LYS A 158 12.91 19.70 -29.68
C LYS A 158 12.85 21.15 -29.22
N ALA A 159 12.74 21.38 -27.91
CA ALA A 159 12.77 22.73 -27.35
C ALA A 159 14.15 23.39 -27.59
N LEU A 160 15.24 22.64 -27.40
CA LEU A 160 16.60 23.13 -27.69
C LEU A 160 16.76 23.59 -29.14
N HIS A 161 16.30 22.81 -30.11
CA HIS A 161 16.34 23.19 -31.53
C HIS A 161 15.56 24.49 -31.80
N CYS A 162 14.38 24.69 -31.19
CA CYS A 162 13.64 25.95 -31.31
C CYS A 162 14.38 27.14 -30.68
N VAL A 163 15.02 26.94 -29.52
CA VAL A 163 15.83 27.97 -28.85
C VAL A 163 17.05 28.32 -29.69
N LEU A 164 17.72 27.33 -30.29
CA LEU A 164 18.86 27.57 -31.17
C LEU A 164 18.45 28.46 -32.36
N VAL A 165 17.28 28.23 -32.97
CA VAL A 165 16.77 29.10 -34.04
C VAL A 165 16.58 30.54 -33.57
N LEU A 166 16.03 30.75 -32.37
CA LEU A 166 15.89 32.10 -31.80
C LEU A 166 17.26 32.77 -31.55
N VAL A 167 18.24 31.99 -31.09
CA VAL A 167 19.62 32.46 -30.92
C VAL A 167 20.23 32.84 -32.27
N LEU A 168 20.02 32.04 -33.32
CA LEU A 168 20.50 32.37 -34.68
C LEU A 168 19.93 33.70 -35.16
N VAL A 169 18.62 33.91 -35.02
CA VAL A 169 17.97 35.20 -35.38
C VAL A 169 18.60 36.36 -34.61
N THR A 170 18.85 36.17 -33.31
CA THR A 170 19.40 37.22 -32.44
C THR A 170 20.85 37.54 -32.82
N VAL A 171 21.67 36.51 -33.04
CA VAL A 171 23.08 36.69 -33.42
C VAL A 171 23.19 37.32 -34.81
N GLU A 172 22.40 36.87 -35.78
CA GLU A 172 22.34 37.48 -37.10
C GLU A 172 21.91 38.95 -37.03
N ALA A 173 20.90 39.28 -36.22
CA ALA A 173 20.46 40.65 -36.00
C ALA A 173 21.57 41.53 -35.39
N VAL A 174 22.31 41.03 -34.40
CA VAL A 174 23.44 41.75 -33.81
C VAL A 174 24.54 42.00 -34.84
N LEU A 175 24.94 40.96 -35.58
CA LEU A 175 25.99 41.08 -36.60
C LEU A 175 25.59 42.04 -37.72
N ASN A 176 24.31 42.04 -38.11
CA ASN A 176 23.80 42.88 -39.18
C ASN A 176 23.43 44.31 -38.71
N SER A 177 23.23 44.53 -37.40
CA SER A 177 22.77 45.83 -36.86
C SER A 177 23.67 47.01 -37.23
N SER A 178 24.99 46.82 -37.18
CA SER A 178 25.98 47.85 -37.51
C SER A 178 25.92 48.28 -38.97
N PHE A 179 25.61 47.35 -39.87
CA PHE A 179 25.50 47.61 -41.30
C PHE A 179 24.25 48.40 -41.68
N PHE A 180 23.18 48.28 -40.89
CA PHE A 180 21.95 49.07 -41.07
C PHE A 180 21.99 50.40 -40.33
N ALA A 181 22.74 50.49 -39.22
CA ALA A 181 22.87 51.71 -38.42
C ALA A 181 23.42 52.90 -39.20
N THR A 182 24.22 52.66 -40.25
CA THR A 182 24.82 53.72 -41.08
C THR A 182 23.82 54.40 -42.03
N GLY A 183 22.65 53.80 -42.27
CA GLY A 183 21.60 54.34 -43.14
C GLY A 183 20.30 54.66 -42.43
N LEU A 184 20.31 54.77 -41.09
CA LEU A 184 19.13 55.03 -40.27
C LEU A 184 19.41 56.09 -39.20
N ASP A 185 18.54 57.10 -39.10
CA ASP A 185 18.66 58.18 -38.09
C ASP A 185 18.60 57.66 -36.64
N THR A 186 17.92 56.54 -36.43
CA THR A 186 17.81 55.84 -35.14
C THR A 186 19.08 55.11 -34.71
N GLY A 187 20.12 55.11 -35.56
CA GLY A 187 21.40 54.46 -35.30
C GLY A 187 21.28 52.95 -35.03
N LEU A 188 22.07 52.45 -34.08
CA LEU A 188 22.21 51.01 -33.82
C LEU A 188 20.91 50.34 -33.35
N ILE A 189 20.03 51.07 -32.65
CA ILE A 189 18.76 50.52 -32.15
C ILE A 189 17.82 50.21 -33.32
N GLY A 190 17.63 51.15 -34.25
CA GLY A 190 16.80 50.88 -35.43
C GLY A 190 17.46 49.91 -36.40
N GLY A 191 18.79 49.96 -36.52
CA GLY A 191 19.53 48.96 -37.30
C GLY A 191 19.34 47.53 -36.77
N PHE A 192 19.35 47.34 -35.45
CA PHE A 192 19.06 46.05 -34.83
C PHE A 192 17.61 45.61 -35.05
N LEU A 193 16.62 46.49 -34.89
CA LEU A 193 15.21 46.14 -35.11
C LEU A 193 14.95 45.71 -36.56
N GLN A 194 15.51 46.46 -37.52
CA GLN A 194 15.41 46.12 -38.95
C GLN A 194 16.10 44.80 -39.25
N ALA A 195 17.32 44.61 -38.75
CA ALA A 195 18.09 43.38 -38.91
C ALA A 195 17.38 42.17 -38.28
N ALA A 196 16.75 42.32 -37.12
CA ALA A 196 16.00 41.26 -36.45
C ALA A 196 14.75 40.83 -37.25
N ALA A 197 14.01 41.79 -37.82
CA ALA A 197 12.85 41.48 -38.66
C ALA A 197 13.25 40.68 -39.91
N LEU A 198 14.33 41.09 -40.58
CA LEU A 198 14.85 40.44 -41.78
C LEU A 198 15.49 39.09 -41.48
N ALA A 199 16.25 38.97 -40.38
CA ALA A 199 16.79 37.71 -39.89
C ALA A 199 15.68 36.72 -39.56
N LEU A 200 14.62 37.16 -38.86
CA LEU A 200 13.47 36.31 -38.55
C LEU A 200 12.79 35.79 -39.81
N LEU A 201 12.61 36.63 -40.83
CA LEU A 201 12.06 36.21 -42.11
C LEU A 201 12.94 35.15 -42.77
N ASN A 202 14.24 35.40 -42.86
CA ASN A 202 15.19 34.52 -43.55
C ASN A 202 15.36 33.16 -42.83
N VAL A 203 15.74 33.20 -41.55
CA VAL A 203 15.95 32.03 -40.68
C VAL A 203 14.64 31.28 -40.42
N GLY A 204 13.54 32.01 -40.17
CA GLY A 204 12.24 31.42 -39.89
C GLY A 204 11.67 30.65 -41.09
N VAL A 205 11.70 31.26 -42.28
CA VAL A 205 11.26 30.60 -43.52
C VAL A 205 12.12 29.36 -43.80
N ALA A 206 13.45 29.49 -43.71
CA ALA A 206 14.36 28.37 -43.89
C ALA A 206 14.07 27.21 -42.90
N PHE A 207 13.87 27.52 -41.62
CA PHE A 207 13.51 26.52 -40.61
C PHE A 207 12.20 25.80 -40.93
N VAL A 208 11.16 26.53 -41.36
CA VAL A 208 9.84 25.96 -41.71
C VAL A 208 9.96 25.02 -42.92
N PHE A 209 10.70 25.42 -43.96
CA PHE A 209 10.97 24.57 -45.12
C PHE A 209 11.70 23.27 -44.72
N GLY A 210 12.72 23.37 -43.87
CA GLY A 210 13.46 22.21 -43.36
C GLY A 210 12.59 21.29 -42.53
N ARG A 211 11.70 21.84 -41.71
CA ARG A 211 10.79 21.06 -40.84
C ARG A 211 9.72 20.29 -41.59
N THR A 212 9.24 20.81 -42.72
CA THR A 212 7.99 20.32 -43.33
C THR A 212 8.23 19.64 -44.68
N LEU A 213 8.50 20.42 -45.72
CA LEU A 213 8.39 19.98 -47.11
C LEU A 213 9.63 19.25 -47.61
N ILE A 214 10.83 19.71 -47.23
CA ILE A 214 12.11 19.17 -47.74
C ILE A 214 12.31 17.71 -47.36
N ARG A 215 11.76 17.25 -46.23
CA ARG A 215 11.84 15.85 -45.79
C ARG A 215 11.28 14.86 -46.82
N ASN A 216 10.37 15.31 -47.68
CA ASN A 216 9.85 14.47 -48.75
C ASN A 216 10.93 14.06 -49.79
N VAL A 217 12.11 14.69 -49.82
CA VAL A 217 13.26 14.24 -50.64
C VAL A 217 13.65 12.78 -50.33
N PHE A 218 13.45 12.34 -49.08
CA PHE A 218 13.74 10.98 -48.64
C PHE A 218 12.58 9.99 -48.89
N HIS A 219 11.47 10.45 -49.46
CA HIS A 219 10.29 9.61 -49.69
C HIS A 219 10.50 8.65 -50.87
N ARG A 220 9.99 7.42 -50.78
CA ARG A 220 10.14 6.37 -51.82
C ARG A 220 9.33 6.67 -53.08
N LYS A 221 8.08 7.15 -52.93
CA LYS A 221 7.22 7.55 -54.06
C LYS A 221 7.80 8.78 -54.80
N ALA A 222 7.96 8.66 -56.12
CA ALA A 222 8.54 9.69 -56.98
C ALA A 222 7.83 11.05 -56.91
N GLY A 223 6.50 11.07 -56.88
CA GLY A 223 5.73 12.33 -56.80
C GLY A 223 6.02 13.12 -55.51
N ARG A 224 6.09 12.45 -54.36
CA ARG A 224 6.46 13.13 -53.10
C ARG A 224 7.93 13.54 -53.09
N LYS A 225 8.80 12.71 -53.66
CA LYS A 225 10.22 13.07 -53.84
C LYS A 225 10.38 14.35 -54.67
N LEU A 226 9.61 14.49 -55.75
CA LEU A 226 9.60 15.70 -56.58
C LEU A 226 9.13 16.93 -55.79
N VAL A 227 8.07 16.81 -54.98
CA VAL A 227 7.64 17.89 -54.08
C VAL A 227 8.75 18.28 -53.10
N GLY A 228 9.47 17.30 -52.53
CA GLY A 228 10.60 17.57 -51.66
C GLY A 228 11.73 18.32 -52.35
N ILE A 229 12.10 17.90 -53.57
CA ILE A 229 13.14 18.55 -54.38
C ILE A 229 12.70 19.97 -54.78
N ALA A 230 11.46 20.14 -55.26
CA ALA A 230 10.91 21.45 -55.61
C ALA A 230 10.90 22.39 -54.39
N SER A 231 10.58 21.86 -53.21
CA SER A 231 10.59 22.63 -51.96
C SER A 231 12.00 22.99 -51.51
N LEU A 232 13.00 22.14 -51.75
CA LEU A 232 14.40 22.45 -51.49
C LEU A 232 14.88 23.57 -52.42
N VAL A 233 14.54 23.50 -53.71
CA VAL A 233 14.86 24.56 -54.68
C VAL A 233 14.17 25.86 -54.28
N ALA A 234 12.88 25.82 -53.94
CA ALA A 234 12.13 26.98 -53.46
C ALA A 234 12.75 27.60 -52.21
N ALA A 235 13.20 26.78 -51.24
CA ALA A 235 13.88 27.26 -50.04
C ALA A 235 15.22 27.93 -50.36
N LEU A 236 16.04 27.35 -51.25
CA LEU A 236 17.30 27.95 -51.68
C LEU A 236 17.08 29.28 -52.40
N LEU A 237 16.09 29.33 -53.30
CA LEU A 237 15.72 30.56 -53.99
C LEU A 237 15.16 31.63 -53.03
N SER A 238 14.36 31.24 -52.04
CA SER A 238 13.85 32.19 -51.04
C SER A 238 14.97 32.75 -50.16
N MET A 239 15.93 31.90 -49.74
CA MET A 239 17.08 32.35 -48.94
C MET A 239 17.96 33.32 -49.75
N LEU A 240 18.20 33.03 -51.03
CA LEU A 240 18.92 33.94 -51.92
C LEU A 240 18.16 35.25 -52.11
N CYS A 241 16.87 35.18 -52.44
CA CYS A 241 16.02 36.34 -52.67
C CYS A 241 15.99 37.27 -51.45
N VAL A 242 15.76 36.73 -50.25
CA VAL A 242 15.78 37.50 -48.99
C VAL A 242 17.16 38.08 -48.73
N SER A 243 18.24 37.30 -48.91
CA SER A 243 19.60 37.77 -48.67
C SER A 243 20.00 38.93 -49.59
N PHE A 244 19.65 38.86 -50.88
CA PHE A 244 19.88 39.96 -51.82
C PHE A 244 18.94 41.15 -51.57
N ALA A 245 17.69 40.92 -51.17
CA ALA A 245 16.78 41.99 -50.77
C ALA A 245 17.32 42.80 -49.57
N ILE A 246 17.88 42.12 -48.57
CA ILE A 246 18.54 42.72 -47.41
C ILE A 246 19.70 43.63 -47.86
N ALA A 247 20.53 43.14 -48.79
CA ALA A 247 21.68 43.89 -49.30
C ALA A 247 21.27 45.13 -50.13
N HIS A 248 20.27 45.00 -51.00
CA HIS A 248 19.72 46.13 -51.78
C HIS A 248 19.01 47.15 -50.88
N LEU A 249 18.31 46.70 -49.84
CA LEU A 249 17.68 47.58 -48.85
C LEU A 249 18.73 48.41 -48.12
N ARG A 250 19.83 47.78 -47.68
CA ARG A 250 20.94 48.49 -47.08
C ARG A 250 21.51 49.55 -48.03
N GLY A 251 21.75 49.19 -49.30
CA GLY A 251 22.25 50.14 -50.30
C GLY A 251 21.33 51.35 -50.48
N ALA A 252 20.02 51.12 -50.57
CA ALA A 252 19.02 52.16 -50.69
C ALA A 252 18.91 53.07 -49.44
N LEU A 253 19.11 52.51 -48.25
CA LEU A 253 19.17 53.25 -46.98
C LEU A 253 20.42 54.13 -46.89
N ILE A 254 21.59 53.62 -47.30
CA ILE A 254 22.84 54.40 -47.31
C ILE A 254 22.78 55.52 -48.36
N ALA A 255 22.13 55.28 -49.50
CA ALA A 255 21.90 56.27 -50.54
C ALA A 255 20.78 57.29 -50.21
N ASP A 256 20.18 57.18 -49.01
CA ASP A 256 19.10 58.06 -48.51
C ASP A 256 17.95 58.24 -49.52
N LEU A 257 17.52 57.13 -50.15
CA LEU A 257 16.47 57.17 -51.16
C LEU A 257 15.09 57.41 -50.50
N PRO A 258 14.17 58.19 -51.12
CA PRO A 258 12.87 58.53 -50.53
C PRO A 258 11.97 57.34 -50.18
N SER A 259 12.19 56.18 -50.81
CA SER A 259 11.46 54.94 -50.50
C SER A 259 12.41 53.73 -50.61
N PRO A 260 13.24 53.48 -49.59
CA PRO A 260 14.32 52.50 -49.64
C PRO A 260 13.82 51.09 -49.95
N GLU A 261 12.67 50.70 -49.38
CA GLU A 261 12.05 49.40 -49.59
C GLU A 261 11.63 49.16 -51.05
N LYS A 262 11.02 50.18 -51.68
CA LYS A 262 10.61 50.10 -53.09
C LYS A 262 11.82 50.09 -54.02
N ALA A 263 12.79 50.94 -53.75
CA ALA A 263 14.04 50.99 -54.51
C ALA A 263 14.78 49.65 -54.44
N ALA A 264 14.84 49.03 -53.26
CA ALA A 264 15.45 47.72 -53.07
C ALA A 264 14.73 46.62 -53.86
N LEU A 265 13.40 46.63 -53.89
CA LEU A 265 12.62 45.67 -54.66
C LEU A 265 12.84 45.82 -56.18
N VAL A 266 12.90 47.06 -56.68
CA VAL A 266 13.19 47.33 -58.10
C VAL A 266 14.60 46.86 -58.46
N ALA A 267 15.60 47.19 -57.63
CA ALA A 267 16.98 46.77 -57.83
C ALA A 267 17.13 45.23 -57.79
N LEU A 268 16.41 44.55 -56.90
CA LEU A 268 16.38 43.09 -56.85
C LEU A 268 15.83 42.45 -58.13
N LEU A 269 14.86 43.09 -58.79
CA LEU A 269 14.24 42.59 -60.02
C LEU A 269 15.08 42.91 -61.28
N GLN A 270 15.66 44.12 -61.34
CA GLN A 270 16.37 44.61 -62.52
C GLN A 270 17.85 44.21 -62.52
N THR A 271 18.50 44.26 -61.37
CA THR A 271 19.94 44.00 -61.18
C THR A 271 20.18 43.18 -59.91
N PRO A 272 19.67 41.93 -59.83
CA PRO A 272 19.70 41.12 -58.60
C PRO A 272 21.10 40.96 -57.99
N PHE A 273 22.12 40.78 -58.84
CA PHE A 273 23.52 40.60 -58.44
C PHE A 273 24.35 41.90 -58.44
N GLY A 274 23.73 43.04 -58.74
CA GLY A 274 24.41 44.34 -58.79
C GLY A 274 24.57 44.94 -57.41
N LEU A 275 25.56 44.45 -56.64
CA LEU A 275 25.92 44.98 -55.33
C LEU A 275 27.22 45.79 -55.44
N ASP A 276 27.16 47.06 -55.02
CA ASP A 276 28.24 48.04 -55.23
C ASP A 276 29.37 47.99 -54.19
N ASP A 277 29.18 47.29 -53.06
CA ASP A 277 30.12 47.28 -51.93
C ASP A 277 30.34 45.87 -51.34
N ILE A 278 31.56 45.62 -50.86
CA ILE A 278 31.96 44.37 -50.23
C ILE A 278 31.20 44.10 -48.92
N GLN A 279 30.79 45.16 -48.21
CA GLN A 279 29.97 45.01 -47.01
C GLN A 279 28.59 44.43 -47.35
N SER A 280 27.99 44.84 -48.48
CA SER A 280 26.71 44.29 -48.96
C SER A 280 26.83 42.81 -49.36
N TRP A 281 27.94 42.40 -49.97
CA TRP A 281 28.25 40.98 -50.17
C TRP A 281 28.45 40.23 -48.84
N GLY A 282 29.04 40.87 -47.84
CA GLY A 282 29.16 40.36 -46.47
C GLY A 282 27.79 40.04 -45.85
N LEU A 283 26.81 40.95 -45.96
CA LEU A 283 25.45 40.69 -45.46
C LEU A 283 24.81 39.48 -46.14
N VAL A 284 24.98 39.32 -47.46
CA VAL A 284 24.44 38.16 -48.18
C VAL A 284 25.04 36.86 -47.64
N CYS A 285 26.37 36.80 -47.49
CA CYS A 285 27.06 35.62 -46.97
C CYS A 285 26.63 35.25 -45.54
N VAL A 286 26.56 36.24 -44.64
CA VAL A 286 26.10 36.05 -43.26
C VAL A 286 24.67 35.55 -43.24
N SER A 287 23.77 36.20 -43.99
CA SER A 287 22.35 35.85 -44.06
C SER A 287 22.14 34.42 -44.59
N LEU A 288 22.86 34.03 -45.64
CA LEU A 288 22.82 32.67 -46.18
C LEU A 288 23.34 31.63 -45.20
N PHE A 289 24.38 31.95 -44.43
CA PHE A 289 24.94 31.05 -43.42
C PHE A 289 23.94 30.73 -42.31
N PHE A 290 23.32 31.76 -41.71
CA PHE A 290 22.33 31.57 -40.65
C PHE A 290 21.07 30.86 -41.14
N ALA A 291 20.57 31.22 -42.33
CA ALA A 291 19.44 30.54 -42.95
C ALA A 291 19.74 29.06 -43.27
N SER A 292 20.94 28.74 -43.75
CA SER A 292 21.37 27.35 -44.01
C SER A 292 21.44 26.53 -42.72
N PHE A 293 21.94 27.11 -41.63
CA PHE A 293 21.97 26.45 -40.33
C PHE A 293 20.54 26.22 -39.81
N ALA A 294 19.66 27.20 -39.92
CA ALA A 294 18.26 27.09 -39.52
C ALA A 294 17.49 26.04 -40.32
N LEU A 295 17.73 25.95 -41.63
CA LEU A 295 17.21 24.89 -42.50
C LEU A 295 17.58 23.49 -41.98
N PHE A 296 18.85 23.34 -41.59
CA PHE A 296 19.38 22.08 -41.06
C PHE A 296 18.79 21.72 -39.69
N GLU A 297 18.64 22.71 -38.80
CA GLU A 297 17.96 22.53 -37.52
C GLU A 297 16.49 22.12 -37.73
N GLY A 298 15.79 22.72 -38.70
CA GLY A 298 14.43 22.33 -39.07
C GLY A 298 14.34 20.87 -39.54
N LEU A 299 15.29 20.42 -40.35
CA LEU A 299 15.35 19.03 -40.83
C LEU A 299 15.47 18.03 -39.68
N ARG A 300 16.20 18.37 -38.62
CA ARG A 300 16.45 17.50 -37.45
C ARG A 300 15.29 17.42 -36.44
N MET A 301 14.22 18.21 -36.62
CA MET A 301 13.09 18.26 -35.67
C MET A 301 12.24 16.97 -35.59
N ASP A 302 12.37 16.04 -36.54
CA ASP A 302 11.74 14.72 -36.51
C ASP A 302 12.56 13.73 -37.36
N ASP A 303 12.06 12.51 -37.52
CA ASP A 303 12.67 11.52 -38.41
C ASP A 303 12.76 12.03 -39.87
N ARG A 304 13.82 11.58 -40.53
CA ARG A 304 14.15 11.89 -41.93
C ARG A 304 13.01 11.50 -42.86
N TYR A 305 12.36 10.38 -42.57
CA TYR A 305 11.27 9.85 -43.36
C TYR A 305 9.93 10.41 -42.86
N PRO A 306 9.19 11.17 -43.69
CA PRO A 306 7.91 11.75 -43.29
C PRO A 306 6.92 10.70 -42.77
N GLY A 307 6.41 10.90 -41.56
CA GLY A 307 5.42 10.02 -40.93
C GLY A 307 6.01 8.88 -40.08
N TYR A 308 7.27 8.48 -40.30
CA TYR A 308 7.86 7.35 -39.57
C TYR A 308 7.98 7.62 -38.06
N GLY A 309 8.51 8.79 -37.69
CA GLY A 309 8.67 9.16 -36.29
C GLY A 309 7.36 9.25 -35.51
N LYS A 310 6.23 9.54 -36.17
CA LYS A 310 4.92 9.55 -35.51
C LYS A 310 4.47 8.13 -35.16
N LEU A 311 4.49 7.22 -36.14
CA LEU A 311 4.09 5.82 -35.94
C LEU A 311 4.93 5.13 -34.87
N ASP A 312 6.24 5.40 -34.87
CA ASP A 312 7.14 4.86 -33.85
C ASP A 312 6.78 5.37 -32.44
N ARG A 313 6.48 6.67 -32.28
CA ARG A 313 6.01 7.24 -31.00
C ARG A 313 4.67 6.67 -30.55
N ASP A 314 3.73 6.51 -31.47
CA ASP A 314 2.40 5.96 -31.22
C ASP A 314 2.54 4.50 -30.71
N PHE A 315 3.39 3.70 -31.36
CA PHE A 315 3.75 2.35 -30.90
C PHE A 315 4.41 2.35 -29.53
N LEU A 316 5.45 3.15 -29.31
CA LEU A 316 6.17 3.20 -28.02
C LEU A 316 5.23 3.62 -26.88
N THR A 317 4.35 4.58 -27.13
CA THR A 317 3.38 5.05 -26.13
C THR A 317 2.37 3.96 -25.80
N ALA A 318 1.84 3.25 -26.80
CA ALA A 318 0.93 2.13 -26.59
C ALA A 318 1.61 0.97 -25.84
N LYS A 319 2.86 0.64 -26.21
CA LYS A 319 3.68 -0.38 -25.55
C LYS A 319 3.93 -0.05 -24.08
N ILE A 320 4.41 1.15 -23.78
CA ILE A 320 4.66 1.61 -22.41
C ILE A 320 3.37 1.59 -21.59
N ALA A 321 2.25 2.03 -22.17
CA ALA A 321 0.95 2.00 -21.47
C ALA A 321 0.52 0.58 -21.09
N TYR A 322 0.68 -0.38 -22.01
CA TYR A 322 0.44 -1.79 -21.73
C TYR A 322 1.37 -2.34 -20.65
N GLU A 323 2.69 -2.18 -20.80
CA GLU A 323 3.70 -2.69 -19.86
C GLU A 323 3.53 -2.11 -18.45
N THR A 324 3.20 -0.82 -18.37
CA THR A 324 2.89 -0.14 -17.10
C THR A 324 1.65 -0.75 -16.45
N ARG A 325 0.59 -1.03 -17.23
CA ARG A 325 -0.61 -1.67 -16.67
C ARG A 325 -0.34 -3.13 -16.26
N LEU A 326 0.41 -3.88 -17.06
CA LEU A 326 0.78 -5.26 -16.79
C LEU A 326 1.59 -5.38 -15.50
N SER A 327 2.61 -4.53 -15.35
CA SER A 327 3.44 -4.48 -14.13
C SER A 327 2.64 -4.07 -12.90
N ALA A 328 1.71 -3.12 -13.02
CA ALA A 328 0.82 -2.75 -11.94
C ALA A 328 -0.08 -3.91 -11.47
N VAL A 329 -0.59 -4.74 -12.40
CA VAL A 329 -1.40 -5.92 -12.07
C VAL A 329 -0.53 -6.98 -11.38
N ARG A 330 0.66 -7.27 -11.91
CA ARG A 330 1.61 -8.22 -11.28
C ARG A 330 1.94 -7.82 -9.84
N ARG A 331 2.24 -6.54 -9.62
CA ARG A 331 2.51 -5.99 -8.28
C ARG A 331 1.33 -6.19 -7.33
N LYS A 332 0.10 -5.95 -7.79
CA LYS A 332 -1.09 -6.15 -6.95
C LYS A 332 -1.31 -7.62 -6.58
N ILE A 333 -1.05 -8.56 -7.48
CA ILE A 333 -1.12 -10.00 -7.17
C ILE A 333 -0.08 -10.36 -6.10
N GLU A 334 1.14 -9.82 -6.21
CA GLU A 334 2.19 -10.02 -5.20
C GLU A 334 1.83 -9.40 -3.85
N GLU A 335 1.20 -8.23 -3.84
CA GLU A 335 0.65 -7.61 -2.63
C GLU A 335 -0.43 -8.49 -1.96
N ILE A 336 -1.34 -9.09 -2.74
CA ILE A 336 -2.35 -10.04 -2.24
C ILE A 336 -1.67 -11.28 -1.65
N LYS A 337 -0.69 -11.87 -2.36
CA LYS A 337 0.08 -13.04 -1.89
C LYS A 337 0.71 -12.77 -0.52
N ARG A 338 1.42 -11.65 -0.40
CA ARG A 338 2.08 -11.25 0.83
C ARG A 338 1.06 -11.04 1.95
N GLY A 339 -0.02 -10.30 1.68
CA GLY A 339 -1.07 -10.06 2.67
C GLY A 339 -1.73 -11.35 3.20
N VAL A 340 -1.98 -12.33 2.34
CA VAL A 340 -2.52 -13.63 2.76
C VAL A 340 -1.50 -14.46 3.53
N THR A 341 -0.24 -14.47 3.10
CA THR A 341 0.83 -15.21 3.80
C THR A 341 1.10 -14.62 5.18
N ASP A 342 1.13 -13.29 5.30
CA ASP A 342 1.33 -12.59 6.58
C ASP A 342 0.13 -12.82 7.52
N ALA A 343 -1.10 -12.84 6.98
CA ALA A 343 -2.30 -13.16 7.75
C ALA A 343 -2.28 -14.61 8.28
N LEU A 344 -1.83 -15.57 7.46
CA LEU A 344 -1.64 -16.96 7.86
C LEU A 344 -0.60 -17.08 9.00
N ASP A 345 0.54 -16.39 8.89
CA ASP A 345 1.56 -16.38 9.93
C ASP A 345 1.06 -15.76 11.24
N LYS A 346 0.33 -14.66 11.12
CA LYS A 346 -0.29 -14.00 12.28
C LYS A 346 -1.33 -14.90 12.94
N ALA A 347 -2.22 -15.51 12.16
CA ALA A 347 -3.25 -16.43 12.67
C ALA A 347 -2.62 -17.63 13.40
N ALA A 348 -1.56 -18.23 12.85
CA ALA A 348 -0.85 -19.33 13.50
C ALA A 348 -0.21 -18.89 14.84
N SER A 349 0.39 -17.69 14.89
CA SER A 349 0.97 -17.15 16.11
C SER A 349 -0.09 -16.80 17.17
N GLU A 350 -1.22 -16.23 16.76
CA GLU A 350 -2.34 -15.88 17.64
C GLU A 350 -3.02 -17.15 18.18
N ALA A 351 -3.27 -18.15 17.33
CA ALA A 351 -3.83 -19.43 17.74
C ALA A 351 -2.95 -20.12 18.79
N LYS A 352 -1.62 -20.13 18.58
CA LYS A 352 -0.66 -20.64 19.56
C LYS A 352 -0.71 -19.88 20.90
N ALA A 353 -0.86 -18.56 20.86
CA ALA A 353 -0.97 -17.77 22.09
C ALA A 353 -2.28 -18.04 22.84
N ASN A 354 -3.39 -18.22 22.10
CA ASN A 354 -4.71 -18.48 22.68
C ASN A 354 -4.78 -19.85 23.36
N VAL A 355 -4.23 -20.92 22.77
CA VAL A 355 -4.20 -22.24 23.44
C VAL A 355 -3.37 -22.21 24.73
N LEU A 356 -2.27 -21.45 24.78
CA LEU A 356 -1.51 -21.24 26.02
C LEU A 356 -2.33 -20.47 27.07
N SER A 357 -3.11 -19.47 26.65
CA SER A 357 -4.03 -18.75 27.54
C SER A 357 -5.16 -19.65 28.07
N GLN A 358 -5.64 -20.61 27.28
CA GLN A 358 -6.59 -21.63 27.72
C GLN A 358 -5.96 -22.56 28.77
N ASP A 359 -4.71 -22.99 28.59
CA ASP A 359 -4.00 -23.81 29.59
C ASP A 359 -3.86 -23.06 30.92
N VAL A 360 -3.48 -21.77 30.87
CA VAL A 360 -3.41 -20.92 32.07
C VAL A 360 -4.79 -20.79 32.72
N ASN A 361 -5.86 -20.62 31.94
CA ASN A 361 -7.22 -20.55 32.47
C ASN A 361 -7.62 -21.84 33.21
N VAL A 362 -7.25 -23.01 32.68
CA VAL A 362 -7.48 -24.31 33.35
C VAL A 362 -6.74 -24.37 34.70
N GLU A 363 -5.49 -23.90 34.76
CA GLU A 363 -4.74 -23.85 36.03
C GLU A 363 -5.36 -22.85 37.02
N GLU A 364 -5.86 -21.70 36.55
CA GLU A 364 -6.60 -20.76 37.39
C GLU A 364 -7.91 -21.35 37.93
N ARG A 365 -8.60 -22.19 37.16
CA ARG A 365 -9.79 -22.93 37.62
C ARG A 365 -9.45 -23.93 38.71
N LYS A 366 -8.38 -24.72 38.54
CA LYS A 366 -7.90 -25.67 39.57
C LYS A 366 -7.56 -24.95 40.87
N LEU A 367 -6.87 -23.82 40.77
CA LEU A 367 -6.54 -22.99 41.93
C LEU A 367 -7.79 -22.44 42.62
N ALA A 368 -8.76 -21.92 41.86
CA ALA A 368 -10.00 -21.40 42.41
C ALA A 368 -10.85 -22.48 43.09
N GLN A 369 -10.91 -23.69 42.51
CA GLN A 369 -11.56 -24.84 43.15
C GLN A 369 -10.87 -25.22 44.46
N HIS A 370 -9.54 -25.35 44.45
CA HIS A 370 -8.79 -25.67 45.66
C HIS A 370 -8.97 -24.60 46.76
N GLN A 371 -8.99 -23.31 46.40
CA GLN A 371 -9.25 -22.21 47.34
C GLN A 371 -10.66 -22.29 47.94
N LEU A 372 -11.65 -22.68 47.15
CA LEU A 372 -13.00 -22.92 47.66
C LEU A 372 -12.99 -24.10 48.63
N ASP A 373 -12.39 -25.24 48.27
CA ASP A 373 -12.32 -26.44 49.11
C ASP A 373 -11.66 -26.14 50.46
N VAL A 374 -10.55 -25.40 50.45
CA VAL A 374 -9.87 -24.94 51.68
C VAL A 374 -10.79 -24.03 52.50
N ALA A 375 -11.50 -23.09 51.87
CA ALA A 375 -12.42 -22.22 52.58
C ALA A 375 -13.60 -22.99 53.21
N MET A 376 -14.09 -24.04 52.56
CA MET A 376 -15.14 -24.92 53.10
C MET A 376 -14.64 -25.71 54.32
N ALA A 377 -13.40 -26.21 54.26
CA ALA A 377 -12.75 -26.87 55.38
C ALA A 377 -12.50 -25.91 56.56
N GLU A 378 -12.00 -24.70 56.28
CA GLU A 378 -11.80 -23.64 57.29
C GLU A 378 -13.12 -23.24 57.96
N ALA A 379 -14.21 -23.08 57.19
CA ALA A 379 -15.53 -22.80 57.74
C ALA A 379 -15.98 -23.91 58.70
N THR A 380 -15.75 -25.17 58.34
CA THR A 380 -16.10 -26.34 59.16
C THR A 380 -15.28 -26.37 60.45
N GLN A 381 -13.96 -26.22 60.35
CA GLN A 381 -13.07 -26.17 61.51
C GLN A 381 -13.38 -24.97 62.42
N CYS A 382 -13.70 -23.81 61.84
CA CYS A 382 -14.06 -22.61 62.57
C CYS A 382 -15.37 -22.80 63.36
N LYS A 383 -16.40 -23.38 62.72
CA LYS A 383 -17.66 -23.76 63.38
C LYS A 383 -17.39 -24.67 64.57
N GLU A 384 -16.63 -25.75 64.36
CA GLU A 384 -16.30 -26.72 65.42
C GLU A 384 -15.53 -26.09 66.57
N ALA A 385 -14.55 -25.23 66.27
CA ALA A 385 -13.76 -24.52 67.27
C ALA A 385 -14.60 -23.54 68.10
N LEU A 386 -15.48 -22.77 67.45
CA LEU A 386 -16.40 -21.84 68.13
C LEU A 386 -17.39 -22.56 69.03
N LEU A 387 -17.96 -23.68 68.55
CA LEU A 387 -18.88 -24.50 69.34
C LEU A 387 -18.17 -25.14 70.54
N ARG A 388 -16.97 -25.71 70.34
CA ARG A 388 -16.16 -26.25 71.45
C ARG A 388 -15.76 -25.18 72.46
N LEU A 389 -15.41 -23.97 72.01
CA LEU A 389 -15.08 -22.85 72.89
C LEU A 389 -16.29 -22.44 73.74
N PHE A 390 -17.45 -22.28 73.11
CA PHE A 390 -18.69 -21.96 73.81
C PHE A 390 -19.06 -23.04 74.82
N GLN A 391 -19.01 -24.32 74.42
CA GLN A 391 -19.28 -25.46 75.29
C GLN A 391 -18.29 -25.53 76.45
N ALA A 392 -16.99 -25.38 76.22
CA ALA A 392 -15.97 -25.44 77.28
C ALA A 392 -16.15 -24.33 78.33
N GLU A 393 -16.45 -23.09 77.90
CA GLU A 393 -16.73 -21.97 78.80
C GLU A 393 -18.03 -22.18 79.60
N LEU A 394 -19.06 -22.77 78.96
CA LEU A 394 -20.32 -23.12 79.63
C LEU A 394 -20.09 -24.20 80.71
N HIS A 395 -19.31 -25.24 80.42
CA HIS A 395 -18.94 -26.28 81.39
C HIS A 395 -18.17 -25.70 82.58
N MET A 396 -17.17 -24.84 82.31
CA MET A 396 -16.29 -24.28 83.34
C MET A 396 -17.05 -23.45 84.38
N HIS A 397 -18.11 -22.76 83.98
CA HIS A 397 -18.85 -21.83 84.83
C HIS A 397 -20.21 -22.36 85.31
N TRP A 398 -20.53 -23.64 85.06
CA TRP A 398 -21.83 -24.23 85.38
C TRP A 398 -22.11 -24.24 86.89
N LYS A 399 -23.23 -23.61 87.28
CA LYS A 399 -23.70 -23.55 88.69
C LYS A 399 -25.12 -24.12 88.87
N GLY A 400 -25.65 -24.84 87.88
CA GLY A 400 -27.00 -25.41 87.89
C GLY A 400 -27.15 -26.61 88.83
N ILE A 401 -28.37 -26.84 89.33
CA ILE A 401 -28.72 -27.94 90.26
C ILE A 401 -28.81 -29.30 89.54
N ALA A 402 -29.07 -29.31 88.23
CA ALA A 402 -29.08 -30.51 87.39
C ALA A 402 -27.71 -30.77 86.75
N ALA A 403 -27.40 -32.04 86.50
CA ALA A 403 -26.24 -32.44 85.70
C ALA A 403 -26.33 -31.80 84.30
N LEU A 404 -25.18 -31.40 83.76
CA LEU A 404 -25.10 -30.81 82.43
C LEU A 404 -25.70 -31.81 81.41
N PRO A 405 -26.69 -31.42 80.59
CA PRO A 405 -27.22 -32.30 79.55
C PRO A 405 -26.15 -32.70 78.55
N ASP A 406 -26.25 -33.92 78.01
CA ASP A 406 -25.45 -34.31 76.84
C ASP A 406 -25.77 -33.34 75.69
N PHE A 407 -24.73 -32.72 75.13
CA PHE A 407 -24.89 -31.82 74.00
C PHE A 407 -25.39 -32.62 72.79
N PRO A 408 -26.41 -32.13 72.07
CA PRO A 408 -26.84 -32.77 70.84
C PRO A 408 -25.69 -32.80 69.82
N PRO A 409 -25.73 -33.72 68.83
CA PRO A 409 -24.75 -33.73 67.76
C PRO A 409 -24.69 -32.35 67.08
N LEU A 410 -23.47 -31.90 66.79
CA LEU A 410 -23.20 -30.57 66.22
C LEU A 410 -24.09 -30.36 64.98
N PRO A 411 -24.85 -29.26 64.90
CA PRO A 411 -25.72 -29.07 63.75
C PRO A 411 -24.90 -28.93 62.46
N GLU A 412 -25.38 -29.57 61.40
CA GLU A 412 -24.76 -29.51 60.09
C GLU A 412 -25.06 -28.17 59.40
N PHE A 413 -24.16 -27.76 58.51
CA PHE A 413 -24.45 -26.63 57.64
C PHE A 413 -25.61 -26.99 56.70
N LYS A 414 -26.33 -25.98 56.22
CA LYS A 414 -27.31 -26.21 55.14
C LYS A 414 -26.61 -26.71 53.89
N ASP A 415 -27.20 -27.65 53.17
CA ASP A 415 -26.67 -28.04 51.87
C ASP A 415 -26.85 -26.90 50.86
N ILE A 416 -25.72 -26.40 50.36
CA ILE A 416 -25.67 -25.39 49.28
C ILE A 416 -24.88 -26.03 48.14
N PRO A 417 -25.41 -26.01 46.90
CA PRO A 417 -24.67 -26.51 45.76
C PRO A 417 -23.40 -25.67 45.55
N LEU A 418 -22.26 -26.34 45.48
CA LEU A 418 -20.98 -25.70 45.17
C LEU A 418 -20.90 -25.39 43.67
N PRO A 419 -20.25 -24.28 43.26
CA PRO A 419 -20.05 -23.97 41.85
C PRO A 419 -19.14 -25.01 41.19
N ASP A 420 -19.56 -25.47 40.01
CA ASP A 420 -18.75 -26.36 39.18
C ASP A 420 -17.80 -25.54 38.28
N PHE A 421 -16.50 -25.79 38.43
CA PHE A 421 -15.45 -25.16 37.62
C PHE A 421 -15.25 -25.85 36.26
N ARG A 422 -15.94 -26.95 35.97
CA ARG A 422 -15.95 -27.68 34.68
C ARG A 422 -14.55 -28.03 34.16
N ILE A 423 -13.62 -28.34 35.07
CA ILE A 423 -12.19 -28.49 34.75
C ILE A 423 -11.95 -29.59 33.71
N ALA A 424 -12.58 -30.76 33.87
CA ALA A 424 -12.42 -31.88 32.95
C ALA A 424 -12.91 -31.55 31.53
N GLU A 425 -14.04 -30.84 31.41
CA GLU A 425 -14.58 -30.41 30.12
C GLU A 425 -13.70 -29.35 29.45
N CYS A 426 -13.19 -28.38 30.22
CA CYS A 426 -12.23 -27.39 29.72
C CYS A 426 -10.93 -28.06 29.27
N GLN A 427 -10.42 -29.05 30.00
CA GLN A 427 -9.22 -29.81 29.61
C GLN A 427 -9.42 -30.60 28.31
N ALA A 428 -10.58 -31.27 28.17
CA ALA A 428 -10.93 -31.95 26.93
C ALA A 428 -11.02 -30.96 25.76
N THR A 429 -11.60 -29.78 25.98
CA THR A 429 -11.67 -28.72 24.97
C THR A 429 -10.28 -28.20 24.60
N CYS A 430 -9.40 -27.92 25.58
CA CYS A 430 -8.02 -27.54 25.32
C CYS A 430 -7.30 -28.56 24.45
N ALA A 431 -7.44 -29.86 24.73
CA ALA A 431 -6.80 -30.92 23.96
C ALA A 431 -7.23 -30.89 22.47
N VAL A 432 -8.52 -30.66 22.20
CA VAL A 432 -9.04 -30.51 20.84
C VAL A 432 -8.49 -29.25 20.16
N GLN A 433 -8.44 -28.13 20.88
CA GLN A 433 -7.94 -26.86 20.36
C GLN A 433 -6.43 -26.93 20.05
N HIS A 434 -5.63 -27.55 20.92
CA HIS A 434 -4.21 -27.82 20.68
C HIS A 434 -4.00 -28.68 19.43
N ALA A 435 -4.77 -29.77 19.28
CA ALA A 435 -4.68 -30.64 18.11
C ALA A 435 -4.97 -29.86 16.80
N ARG A 436 -5.95 -28.97 16.80
CA ARG A 436 -6.25 -28.08 15.65
C ARG A 436 -5.11 -27.12 15.34
N VAL A 437 -4.47 -26.54 16.35
CA VAL A 437 -3.32 -25.65 16.15
C VAL A 437 -2.12 -26.42 15.61
N GLU A 438 -1.85 -27.63 16.12
CA GLU A 438 -0.79 -28.49 15.58
C GLU A 438 -1.04 -28.86 14.13
N GLU A 439 -2.28 -29.19 13.76
CA GLU A 439 -2.69 -29.44 12.38
C GLU A 439 -2.43 -28.22 11.49
N LEU A 440 -2.82 -27.02 11.93
CA LEU A 440 -2.53 -25.78 11.19
C LEU A 440 -1.03 -25.56 11.00
N LEU A 441 -0.22 -25.73 12.05
CA LEU A 441 1.23 -25.56 11.98
C LEU A 441 1.88 -26.57 11.05
N ALA A 442 1.39 -27.82 11.03
CA ALA A 442 1.86 -28.85 10.10
C ALA A 442 1.44 -28.56 8.65
N ALA A 443 0.24 -28.02 8.43
CA ALA A 443 -0.28 -27.67 7.11
C ALA A 443 0.31 -26.37 6.54
N GLN A 444 0.79 -25.46 7.40
CA GLN A 444 1.23 -24.12 7.02
C GLN A 444 2.27 -24.09 5.88
N PRO A 445 3.34 -24.92 5.87
CA PRO A 445 4.30 -24.95 4.77
C PRO A 445 3.65 -25.37 3.44
N ALA A 446 2.73 -26.34 3.48
CA ALA A 446 2.01 -26.82 2.31
C ALA A 446 1.08 -25.73 1.75
N ILE A 447 0.35 -25.02 2.63
CA ILE A 447 -0.51 -23.88 2.23
C ILE A 447 0.33 -22.78 1.57
N LYS A 448 1.47 -22.40 2.16
CA LYS A 448 2.38 -21.41 1.55
C LYS A 448 2.90 -21.86 0.19
N ALA A 449 3.24 -23.13 0.04
CA ALA A 449 3.64 -23.70 -1.25
C ALA A 449 2.49 -23.68 -2.28
N GLY A 450 1.26 -23.99 -1.86
CA GLY A 450 0.04 -23.88 -2.68
C GLY A 450 -0.19 -22.46 -3.17
N ILE A 451 -0.14 -21.48 -2.26
CA ILE A 451 -0.21 -20.04 -2.58
C ILE A 451 0.88 -19.65 -3.59
N GLN A 452 2.12 -20.09 -3.38
CA GLN A 452 3.23 -19.79 -4.30
C GLN A 452 3.00 -20.39 -5.69
N LYS A 453 2.54 -21.64 -5.77
CA LYS A 453 2.22 -22.31 -7.04
C LYS A 453 1.09 -21.59 -7.77
N ALA A 454 0.03 -21.22 -7.04
CA ALA A 454 -1.07 -20.44 -7.58
C ALA A 454 -0.61 -19.07 -8.09
N PHE A 455 0.25 -18.38 -7.32
CA PHE A 455 0.84 -17.10 -7.72
C PHE A 455 1.61 -17.21 -9.04
N VAL A 456 2.50 -18.20 -9.17
CA VAL A 456 3.27 -18.44 -10.41
C VAL A 456 2.32 -18.70 -11.57
N LYS A 457 1.35 -19.60 -11.42
CA LYS A 457 0.37 -19.91 -12.47
C LYS A 457 -0.41 -18.67 -12.94
N LYS A 458 -0.86 -17.82 -12.01
CA LYS A 458 -1.62 -16.61 -12.33
C LYS A 458 -0.73 -15.53 -12.97
N SER A 459 0.53 -15.42 -12.52
CA SER A 459 1.52 -14.50 -13.09
C SER A 459 1.96 -14.91 -14.50
N ASP A 460 2.17 -16.20 -14.75
CA ASP A 460 2.54 -16.74 -16.06
C ASP A 460 1.42 -16.61 -17.09
N GLY A 461 0.15 -16.54 -16.63
CA GLY A 461 -0.99 -16.20 -17.47
C GLY A 461 -1.01 -14.74 -17.95
N LEU A 462 -0.17 -13.87 -17.36
CA LEU A 462 0.00 -12.48 -17.75
C LEU A 462 1.27 -12.33 -18.60
N ARG A 463 1.27 -12.82 -19.84
CA ARG A 463 2.44 -12.75 -20.74
C ARG A 463 2.62 -11.37 -21.40
N PRO A 464 3.87 -10.94 -21.68
CA PRO A 464 4.15 -9.75 -22.48
C PRO A 464 3.61 -9.85 -23.91
N ILE A 465 3.34 -8.69 -24.55
CA ILE A 465 2.87 -8.61 -25.96
C ILE A 465 3.88 -9.26 -26.89
N ASP A 466 5.18 -9.04 -26.66
CA ASP A 466 6.28 -9.51 -27.47
C ASP A 466 6.36 -11.05 -27.54
N GLU A 467 5.94 -11.76 -26.50
CA GLU A 467 5.77 -13.21 -26.54
C GLU A 467 4.50 -13.63 -27.28
N GLN A 468 3.38 -12.93 -27.05
CA GLN A 468 2.10 -13.22 -27.73
C GLN A 468 2.19 -12.97 -29.24
N PHE A 469 2.88 -11.90 -29.63
CA PHE A 469 3.07 -11.51 -31.02
C PHE A 469 4.13 -12.37 -31.71
N ARG A 470 5.24 -12.73 -31.05
CA ARG A 470 6.15 -13.74 -31.60
C ARG A 470 5.44 -15.05 -31.84
N ALA A 471 4.59 -15.50 -30.91
CA ALA A 471 3.80 -16.71 -31.10
C ALA A 471 2.84 -16.58 -32.30
N SER A 472 2.13 -15.45 -32.44
CA SER A 472 1.18 -15.24 -33.55
C SER A 472 1.87 -15.08 -34.91
N VAL A 473 2.99 -14.36 -34.99
CA VAL A 473 3.79 -14.22 -36.22
C VAL A 473 4.44 -15.54 -36.62
N THR A 474 4.93 -16.33 -35.65
CA THR A 474 5.49 -17.66 -35.92
C THR A 474 4.41 -18.61 -36.41
N ALA A 475 3.20 -18.56 -35.82
CA ALA A 475 2.05 -19.33 -36.29
C ALA A 475 1.55 -18.89 -37.68
N ALA A 476 1.52 -17.59 -37.95
CA ALA A 476 1.16 -17.04 -39.26
C ALA A 476 2.20 -17.40 -40.35
N ARG A 477 3.49 -17.44 -39.98
CA ARG A 477 4.55 -17.92 -40.88
C ARG A 477 4.48 -19.43 -41.13
N ALA A 478 4.19 -20.23 -40.11
CA ALA A 478 4.04 -21.67 -40.26
C ALA A 478 2.86 -22.02 -41.19
N THR A 479 1.71 -21.37 -41.02
CA THR A 479 0.55 -21.52 -41.89
C THR A 479 0.79 -21.04 -43.32
N ALA A 480 1.55 -19.96 -43.51
CA ALA A 480 1.95 -19.52 -44.85
C ALA A 480 2.94 -20.48 -45.54
N VAL A 481 3.80 -21.16 -44.78
CA VAL A 481 4.72 -22.18 -45.30
C VAL A 481 3.98 -23.48 -45.62
N GLU A 482 3.01 -23.90 -44.80
CA GLU A 482 2.13 -25.04 -45.11
C GLU A 482 1.21 -24.78 -46.30
N ALA A 483 0.73 -23.55 -46.50
CA ALA A 483 -0.07 -23.19 -47.67
C ALA A 483 0.75 -23.06 -48.96
N ALA A 484 2.08 -23.05 -48.87
CA ALA A 484 3.01 -22.96 -49.99
C ALA A 484 3.72 -24.29 -50.31
N ALA A 485 3.53 -25.32 -49.50
CA ALA A 485 3.97 -26.70 -49.71
C ALA A 485 2.80 -27.54 -50.24
#